data_AF-A0A6I9S659-F1
#
_entry.id   AF-A0A6I9S659-F1
#
_cell.length_a   1.000
_cell.length_b   1.000
_cell.length_c   1.000
_cell.angle_alpha   90.00
_cell.angle_beta   90.00
_cell.angle_gamma   90.00
#
_symmetry.space_group_name_H-M   'P 1'
#
loop_
_entity.id
_entity.type
_entity.pdbx_description
1 polymer ?
#
loop_
_entity_poly.entity_id
_entity_poly.type
_entity_poly.pdbx_seq_one_letter_code
_entity_poly.pdbx_strand_id
1 'polypeptide(L)'
;MASPSLLNPALALHPSPSPFRLPKPHATPISCGPRDNRGPLRRGRTLSTEAILAIQALKRTRGDEPKVEHIVSTTLSRLIKADLLAALAELQRQDQWRLALTVFAAARREPWYKPDFSLYAAMVSTLARCGVAEEIDILVSNLFKEKEMEGGISSEDMRGLVQLSKALVAAGRGKVLREVYREIKRGGWDPDEYLFKLMIRGLRRLGEGEAADEVEKDYKIWFEGGAISEPLPV
;
A
#
# COMPACT_ATOMS: atom_id res chain seq x y z
N MET A 1 86.62 60.78 42.03
CA MET A 1 85.40 61.44 42.55
C MET A 1 84.34 61.40 41.46
N ALA A 2 83.15 60.90 41.81
CA ALA A 2 81.86 60.98 41.11
C ALA A 2 81.70 60.43 39.67
N SER A 3 81.01 59.29 39.55
CA SER A 3 80.05 58.98 38.46
C SER A 3 78.78 59.87 38.61
N PRO A 4 77.69 59.77 37.79
CA PRO A 4 77.44 58.96 36.58
C PRO A 4 76.68 59.74 35.46
N SER A 5 76.50 59.13 34.28
CA SER A 5 75.22 59.20 33.56
C SER A 5 75.17 58.22 32.38
N LEU A 6 74.11 57.43 32.39
CA LEU A 6 73.71 56.39 31.44
C LEU A 6 73.32 56.98 30.09
N LEU A 7 73.57 56.25 28.99
CA LEU A 7 72.58 56.04 27.91
C LEU A 7 73.05 54.94 26.96
N ASN A 8 72.19 53.94 26.84
CA ASN A 8 72.30 52.71 26.06
C ASN A 8 71.65 52.97 24.69
N PRO A 9 72.22 52.54 23.53
CA PRO A 9 71.45 52.43 22.31
C PRO A 9 71.31 50.96 21.89
N ALA A 10 70.08 50.50 22.12
CA ALA A 10 69.29 49.50 21.42
C ALA A 10 69.93 48.66 20.28
N LEU A 11 69.84 47.34 20.47
CA LEU A 11 69.88 46.30 19.45
C LEU A 11 68.79 46.54 18.38
N ALA A 12 69.20 46.71 17.13
CA ALA A 12 68.30 46.77 15.98
C ALA A 12 67.74 45.37 15.68
N LEU A 13 66.45 45.17 15.93
CA LEU A 13 65.70 43.99 15.49
C LEU A 13 65.11 44.26 14.10
N HIS A 14 65.45 43.41 13.14
CA HIS A 14 64.82 43.39 11.81
C HIS A 14 63.31 43.09 11.93
N PRO A 15 62.45 43.72 11.12
CA PRO A 15 61.03 43.39 11.11
C PRO A 15 60.81 42.00 10.50
N SER A 16 60.07 41.15 11.20
CA SER A 16 59.65 39.85 10.68
C SER A 16 58.56 40.02 9.60
N PRO A 17 58.43 39.07 8.66
CA PRO A 17 57.37 39.13 7.66
C PRO A 17 56.00 38.91 8.33
N SER A 18 55.06 39.81 8.01
CA SER A 18 53.68 39.76 8.48
C SER A 18 53.02 38.40 8.14
N PRO A 19 52.24 37.80 9.04
CA PRO A 19 51.52 36.57 8.72
C PRO A 19 50.42 36.88 7.69
N PHE A 20 50.43 36.14 6.59
CA PHE A 20 49.35 36.14 5.61
C PHE A 20 48.01 35.88 6.32
N ARG A 21 47.10 36.86 6.27
CA ARG A 21 45.71 36.67 6.71
C ARG A 21 45.01 35.74 5.73
N LEU A 22 44.76 34.50 6.14
CA LEU A 22 43.79 33.65 5.46
C LEU A 22 42.39 34.30 5.55
N PRO A 23 41.61 34.35 4.45
CA PRO A 23 40.24 34.82 4.51
C PRO A 23 39.44 33.90 5.44
N LYS A 24 38.72 34.48 6.39
CA LYS A 24 37.81 33.74 7.27
C LYS A 24 36.75 33.06 6.38
N PRO A 25 36.44 31.76 6.58
CA PRO A 25 35.33 31.14 5.87
C PRO A 25 34.06 31.91 6.24
N HIS A 26 33.40 32.47 5.23
CA HIS A 26 32.07 33.04 5.38
C HIS A 26 31.13 31.90 5.74
N ALA A 27 30.90 31.68 7.03
CA ALA A 27 29.83 30.83 7.51
C ALA A 27 28.52 31.50 7.12
N THR A 28 27.93 31.08 6.00
CA THR A 28 26.54 31.42 5.70
C THR A 28 25.69 30.79 6.80
N PRO A 29 25.00 31.58 7.65
CA PRO A 29 24.13 31.01 8.65
C PRO A 29 22.96 30.36 7.91
N ILE A 30 22.92 29.03 7.89
CA ILE A 30 21.72 28.29 7.49
C ILE A 30 20.70 28.52 8.60
N SER A 31 19.86 29.53 8.42
CA SER A 31 18.70 29.75 9.29
C SER A 31 17.64 28.71 8.92
N CYS A 32 17.56 27.64 9.69
CA CYS A 32 16.37 26.82 9.72
C CYS A 32 15.27 27.68 10.36
N GLY A 33 14.36 28.23 9.56
CA GLY A 33 13.20 28.94 10.07
C GLY A 33 12.41 28.09 11.08
N PRO A 34 11.61 28.71 11.97
CA PRO A 34 10.84 28.00 12.97
C PRO A 34 10.12 26.81 12.34
N ARG A 35 10.43 25.58 12.79
CA ARG A 35 9.70 24.35 12.40
C ARG A 35 8.25 24.33 12.95
N ASP A 36 7.84 25.45 13.51
CA ASP A 36 6.66 25.66 14.33
C ASP A 36 5.43 26.02 13.48
N ASN A 37 5.60 26.14 12.16
CA ASN A 37 4.49 26.10 11.19
C ASN A 37 3.97 24.68 10.93
N ARG A 38 4.35 23.69 11.75
CA ARG A 38 3.54 22.48 11.89
C ARG A 38 2.25 22.91 12.56
N GLY A 39 1.19 23.06 11.74
CA GLY A 39 -0.18 23.07 12.24
C GLY A 39 -0.38 21.92 13.23
N PRO A 40 -1.37 22.03 14.14
CA PRO A 40 -1.59 21.04 15.19
C PRO A 40 -1.51 19.65 14.57
N LEU A 41 -0.67 18.77 15.14
CA LEU A 41 -0.56 17.38 14.71
C LEU A 41 -1.98 16.83 14.70
N ARG A 42 -2.60 16.75 13.52
CA ARG A 42 -3.96 16.27 13.42
C ARG A 42 -3.95 14.89 14.08
N ARG A 43 -4.82 14.69 15.07
CA ARG A 43 -5.11 13.38 15.64
C ARG A 43 -5.49 12.48 14.45
N GLY A 44 -4.52 11.75 13.90
CA GLY A 44 -4.62 11.20 12.55
C GLY A 44 -3.34 10.53 12.04
N ARG A 45 -2.38 10.20 12.90
CA ARG A 45 -1.31 9.27 12.52
C ARG A 45 -1.87 7.85 12.57
N THR A 46 -2.49 7.42 11.48
CA THR A 46 -2.68 5.99 11.19
C THR A 46 -1.34 5.27 10.97
N LEU A 47 -0.27 6.03 10.70
CA LEU A 47 1.07 5.52 10.40
C LEU A 47 2.03 5.75 11.57
N SER A 48 2.71 4.68 12.00
CA SER A 48 3.85 4.77 12.91
C SER A 48 5.06 5.42 12.23
N THR A 49 6.05 5.82 13.02
CA THR A 49 7.32 6.33 12.49
C THR A 49 8.02 5.28 11.61
N GLU A 50 7.99 4.00 12.01
CA GLU A 50 8.59 2.90 11.25
C GLU A 50 7.90 2.71 9.90
N ALA A 51 6.56 2.70 9.87
CA ALA A 51 5.80 2.63 8.63
C ALA A 51 6.14 3.81 7.69
N ILE A 52 6.24 5.03 8.24
CA ILE A 52 6.61 6.22 7.46
C ILE A 52 8.01 6.08 6.86
N LEU A 53 8.99 5.65 7.65
CA LEU A 53 10.37 5.48 7.19
C LEU A 53 10.47 4.39 6.13
N ALA A 54 9.76 3.27 6.29
CA ALA A 54 9.71 2.18 5.31
C ALA A 54 9.13 2.65 3.96
N ILE A 55 7.98 3.34 3.97
CA ILE A 55 7.37 3.91 2.75
C ILE A 55 8.34 4.87 2.06
N GLN A 56 8.98 5.76 2.83
CA GLN A 56 9.92 6.71 2.26
C GLN A 56 11.15 6.03 1.68
N ALA A 57 11.67 4.98 2.33
CA ALA A 57 12.77 4.19 1.81
C ALA A 57 12.39 3.54 0.47
N LEU A 58 11.23 2.88 0.40
CA LEU A 58 10.71 2.28 -0.84
C LEU A 58 10.60 3.31 -1.96
N LYS A 59 10.03 4.48 -1.70
CA LYS A 59 9.89 5.54 -2.72
C LYS A 59 11.22 6.09 -3.21
N ARG A 60 12.26 6.13 -2.37
CA ARG A 60 13.60 6.60 -2.75
C ARG A 60 14.33 5.65 -3.71
N THR A 61 13.93 4.39 -3.79
CA THR A 61 14.50 3.43 -4.76
C THR A 61 14.24 3.84 -6.21
N ARG A 62 13.19 4.63 -6.46
CA ARG A 62 12.73 5.03 -7.81
C ARG A 62 12.45 3.83 -8.72
N GLY A 63 12.03 2.69 -8.16
CA GLY A 63 11.71 1.48 -8.92
C GLY A 63 12.91 0.61 -9.27
N ASP A 64 14.05 0.83 -8.63
CA ASP A 64 15.22 -0.04 -8.74
C ASP A 64 14.97 -1.35 -7.98
N GLU A 65 14.56 -2.39 -8.71
CA GLU A 65 14.13 -3.70 -8.18
C GLU A 65 15.08 -4.30 -7.12
N PRO A 66 16.40 -4.41 -7.32
CA PRO A 66 17.29 -4.95 -6.28
C PRO A 66 17.31 -4.10 -5.01
N LYS A 67 17.12 -2.77 -5.11
CA LYS A 67 17.00 -1.90 -3.92
C LYS A 67 15.65 -2.09 -3.23
N VAL A 68 14.58 -2.29 -4.00
CA VAL A 68 13.25 -2.59 -3.46
C VAL A 68 13.29 -3.91 -2.69
N GLU A 69 13.84 -4.97 -3.29
CA GLU A 69 13.97 -6.28 -2.66
C GLU A 69 14.84 -6.22 -1.39
N HIS A 70 15.91 -5.44 -1.41
CA HIS A 70 16.71 -5.19 -0.21
C HIS A 70 15.89 -4.55 0.93
N ILE A 71 15.03 -3.57 0.63
CA ILE A 71 14.16 -2.95 1.64
C ILE A 71 13.09 -3.92 2.13
N VAL A 72 12.52 -4.74 1.24
CA VAL A 72 11.53 -5.77 1.61
C VAL A 72 12.14 -6.75 2.62
N SER A 73 13.32 -7.30 2.30
CA SER A 73 13.98 -8.31 3.13
C SER A 73 14.53 -7.78 4.46
N THR A 74 14.90 -6.50 4.53
CA THR A 74 15.50 -5.92 5.74
C THR A 74 14.53 -5.12 6.61
N THR A 75 13.70 -4.28 5.99
CA THR A 75 12.87 -3.28 6.68
C THR A 75 11.44 -3.78 6.83
N LEU A 76 10.80 -4.21 5.74
CA LEU A 76 9.39 -4.63 5.79
C LEU A 76 9.19 -5.91 6.60
N SER A 77 10.13 -6.86 6.51
CA SER A 77 10.12 -8.11 7.27
C SER A 77 10.17 -7.93 8.79
N ARG A 78 10.50 -6.73 9.27
CA ARG A 78 10.55 -6.38 10.70
C ARG A 78 9.36 -5.54 11.15
N LEU A 79 8.52 -5.09 10.22
CA LEU A 79 7.32 -4.33 10.56
C LEU A 79 6.30 -5.26 11.19
N ILE A 80 5.70 -4.80 12.29
CA ILE A 80 4.54 -5.48 12.88
C ILE A 80 3.35 -5.43 11.91
N LYS A 81 2.42 -6.37 12.05
CA LYS A 81 1.21 -6.48 11.21
C LYS A 81 0.51 -5.13 10.99
N ALA A 82 0.26 -4.38 12.06
CA ALA A 82 -0.43 -3.10 11.98
C ALA A 82 0.31 -2.08 11.10
N ASP A 83 1.64 -2.00 11.22
CA ASP A 83 2.46 -1.07 10.47
C ASP A 83 2.61 -1.48 9.01
N LEU A 84 2.71 -2.78 8.72
CA LEU A 84 2.77 -3.28 7.35
C LEU A 84 1.45 -2.99 6.60
N LEU A 85 0.31 -3.26 7.22
CA LEU A 85 -1.01 -2.96 6.64
C LEU A 85 -1.24 -1.45 6.51
N ALA A 86 -0.81 -0.65 7.48
CA ALA A 86 -0.89 0.81 7.38
C ALA A 86 0.00 1.34 6.26
N ALA A 87 1.21 0.79 6.08
CA ALA A 87 2.10 1.15 4.98
C ALA A 87 1.51 0.82 3.61
N LEU A 88 0.88 -0.36 3.48
CA LEU A 88 0.13 -0.74 2.28
C LEU A 88 -1.00 0.25 1.99
N ALA A 89 -1.82 0.57 2.99
CA ALA A 89 -2.94 1.51 2.85
C ALA A 89 -2.49 2.91 2.43
N GLU A 90 -1.34 3.39 2.94
CA GLU A 90 -0.80 4.68 2.54
C GLU A 90 -0.24 4.66 1.11
N LEU A 91 0.40 3.58 0.67
CA LEU A 91 0.84 3.43 -0.72
C LEU A 91 -0.34 3.35 -1.69
N GLN A 92 -1.41 2.65 -1.32
CA GLN A 92 -2.67 2.63 -2.04
C GLN A 92 -3.27 4.05 -2.14
N ARG A 93 -3.30 4.79 -1.03
CA ARG A 93 -3.80 6.19 -0.99
C ARG A 93 -2.99 7.13 -1.89
N GLN A 94 -1.70 6.85 -2.10
CA GLN A 94 -0.81 7.61 -2.99
C GLN A 94 -0.80 7.09 -4.44
N ASP A 95 -1.63 6.10 -4.77
CA ASP A 95 -1.68 5.44 -6.09
C ASP A 95 -0.31 4.89 -6.56
N GLN A 96 0.56 4.54 -5.60
CA GLN A 96 1.85 3.90 -5.87
C GLN A 96 1.65 2.39 -6.07
N TRP A 97 0.89 2.00 -7.09
CA TRP A 97 0.38 0.64 -7.26
C TRP A 97 1.47 -0.44 -7.31
N ARG A 98 2.62 -0.17 -7.93
CA ARG A 98 3.75 -1.12 -7.97
C ARG A 98 4.30 -1.40 -6.57
N LEU A 99 4.58 -0.35 -5.81
CA LEU A 99 5.04 -0.47 -4.42
C LEU A 99 3.96 -1.10 -3.54
N ALA A 100 2.68 -0.79 -3.77
CA ALA A 100 1.57 -1.41 -3.06
C ALA A 100 1.52 -2.92 -3.34
N LEU A 101 1.68 -3.37 -4.60
CA LEU A 101 1.79 -4.80 -4.92
C LEU A 101 3.00 -5.46 -4.26
N THR A 102 4.16 -4.78 -4.21
CA THR A 102 5.34 -5.28 -3.49
C THR A 102 5.06 -5.47 -2.01
N VAL A 103 4.50 -4.45 -1.34
CA VAL A 103 4.18 -4.53 0.10
C VAL A 103 3.09 -5.56 0.36
N PHE A 104 2.09 -5.67 -0.52
CA PHE A 104 1.05 -6.69 -0.47
C PHE A 104 1.63 -8.10 -0.60
N ALA A 105 2.56 -8.33 -1.53
CA ALA A 105 3.27 -9.60 -1.67
C ALA A 105 4.16 -9.91 -0.46
N ALA A 106 4.76 -8.90 0.18
CA ALA A 106 5.45 -9.09 1.46
C ALA A 106 4.48 -9.50 2.57
N ALA A 107 3.33 -8.82 2.69
CA ALA A 107 2.29 -9.17 3.66
C ALA A 107 1.77 -10.60 3.45
N ARG A 108 1.62 -11.06 2.20
CA ARG A 108 1.22 -12.44 1.86
C ARG A 108 2.18 -13.53 2.37
N ARG A 109 3.44 -13.18 2.65
CA ARG A 109 4.45 -14.12 3.16
C ARG A 109 4.52 -14.17 4.69
N GLU A 110 3.79 -13.29 5.36
CA GLU A 110 3.82 -13.19 6.81
C GLU A 110 3.00 -14.31 7.48
N PRO A 111 3.42 -14.85 8.65
CA PRO A 111 2.74 -15.96 9.30
C PRO A 111 1.29 -15.68 9.72
N TRP A 112 0.95 -14.41 9.92
CA TRP A 112 -0.40 -13.98 10.33
C TRP A 112 -1.33 -13.74 9.14
N TYR A 113 -0.83 -13.88 7.91
CA TYR A 113 -1.61 -13.62 6.70
C TYR A 113 -2.68 -14.68 6.50
N LYS A 114 -3.86 -14.18 6.14
CA LYS A 114 -4.98 -14.97 5.63
C LYS A 114 -5.58 -14.20 4.46
N PRO A 115 -5.91 -14.87 3.33
CA PRO A 115 -6.65 -14.27 2.24
C PRO A 115 -7.92 -13.56 2.75
N ASP A 116 -8.01 -12.26 2.49
CA ASP A 116 -9.14 -11.42 2.92
C ASP A 116 -9.69 -10.65 1.73
N PHE A 117 -10.94 -10.89 1.38
CA PHE A 117 -11.60 -10.23 0.26
C PHE A 117 -11.60 -8.70 0.38
N SER A 118 -11.63 -8.16 1.60
CA SER A 118 -11.63 -6.70 1.84
C SER A 118 -10.28 -6.07 1.45
N LEU A 119 -9.17 -6.70 1.84
CA LEU A 119 -7.82 -6.30 1.48
C LEU A 119 -7.60 -6.36 -0.04
N TYR A 120 -8.08 -7.43 -0.68
CA TYR A 120 -8.05 -7.57 -2.13
C TYR A 120 -8.92 -6.51 -2.83
N ALA A 121 -10.10 -6.19 -2.31
CA ALA A 121 -10.95 -5.12 -2.86
C ALA A 121 -10.27 -3.75 -2.84
N ALA A 122 -9.49 -3.44 -1.79
CA ALA A 122 -8.70 -2.22 -1.71
C ALA A 122 -7.58 -2.18 -2.76
N MET A 123 -6.91 -3.32 -3.00
CA MET A 123 -5.93 -3.46 -4.08
C MET A 123 -6.58 -3.30 -5.46
N VAL A 124 -7.70 -3.97 -5.73
CA VAL A 124 -8.46 -3.82 -6.99
C VAL A 124 -8.85 -2.37 -7.22
N SER A 125 -9.35 -1.68 -6.19
CA SER A 125 -9.72 -0.27 -6.28
C SER A 125 -8.51 0.62 -6.64
N THR A 126 -7.33 0.32 -6.06
CA THR A 126 -6.08 1.04 -6.36
C THR A 126 -5.63 0.81 -7.79
N LEU A 127 -5.61 -0.46 -8.24
CA LEU A 127 -5.23 -0.82 -9.61
C LEU A 127 -6.18 -0.21 -10.64
N ALA A 128 -7.48 -0.18 -10.35
CA ALA A 128 -8.49 0.44 -11.20
C ALA A 128 -8.25 1.94 -11.37
N ARG A 129 -7.96 2.68 -10.29
CA ARG A 129 -7.61 4.11 -10.37
C ARG A 129 -6.32 4.35 -11.16
N CYS A 130 -5.38 3.41 -11.10
CA CYS A 130 -4.13 3.47 -11.85
C CYS A 130 -4.25 2.99 -13.31
N GLY A 131 -5.41 2.47 -13.73
CA GLY A 131 -5.65 1.97 -15.07
C GLY A 131 -4.91 0.68 -15.42
N VAL A 132 -4.55 -0.14 -14.43
CA VAL A 132 -3.76 -1.38 -14.63
C VAL A 132 -4.67 -2.59 -14.50
N ALA A 133 -5.46 -2.85 -15.54
CA ALA A 133 -6.56 -3.80 -15.48
C ALA A 133 -6.12 -5.27 -15.49
N GLU A 134 -5.00 -5.56 -16.15
CA GLU A 134 -4.42 -6.90 -16.28
C GLU A 134 -4.01 -7.46 -14.90
N GLU A 135 -3.48 -6.58 -14.04
CA GLU A 135 -3.10 -6.94 -12.67
C GLU A 135 -4.32 -7.28 -11.79
N ILE A 136 -5.50 -6.71 -12.09
CA ILE A 136 -6.74 -7.03 -11.35
C ILE A 136 -7.13 -8.49 -11.56
N ASP A 137 -7.07 -8.96 -12.80
CA ASP A 137 -7.45 -10.34 -13.14
C ASP A 137 -6.52 -11.35 -12.46
N ILE A 138 -5.20 -11.10 -12.51
CA ILE A 138 -4.19 -11.93 -11.85
C ILE A 138 -4.41 -11.93 -10.33
N LEU A 139 -4.65 -10.75 -9.76
CA LEU A 139 -4.86 -10.58 -8.33
C LEU A 139 -6.09 -11.36 -7.84
N VAL A 140 -7.23 -11.26 -8.53
CA VAL A 140 -8.45 -11.98 -8.16
C VAL A 140 -8.32 -13.49 -8.40
N SER A 141 -7.64 -13.93 -9.46
CA SER A 141 -7.35 -15.35 -9.66
C SER A 141 -6.51 -15.93 -8.52
N ASN A 142 -5.51 -15.19 -8.06
CA ASN A 142 -4.68 -15.60 -6.92
C ASN A 142 -5.47 -15.66 -5.62
N LEU A 143 -6.40 -14.72 -5.38
CA LEU A 143 -7.28 -14.73 -4.21
C LEU A 143 -8.07 -16.05 -4.09
N PHE A 144 -8.74 -16.47 -5.16
CA PHE A 144 -9.56 -17.68 -5.10
C PHE A 144 -8.72 -18.95 -4.93
N LYS A 145 -7.54 -19.02 -5.58
CA LYS A 145 -6.58 -20.11 -5.36
C LYS A 145 -6.13 -20.18 -3.89
N GLU A 146 -5.81 -19.04 -3.29
CA GLU A 146 -5.43 -19.01 -1.87
C GLU A 146 -6.60 -19.37 -0.96
N LYS A 147 -7.81 -18.91 -1.26
CA LYS A 147 -9.01 -19.24 -0.48
C LYS A 147 -9.36 -20.71 -0.55
N GLU A 148 -9.25 -21.33 -1.72
CA GLU A 148 -9.45 -22.77 -1.89
C GLU A 148 -8.49 -23.57 -0.98
N MET A 149 -7.22 -23.16 -0.90
CA MET A 149 -6.24 -23.75 0.02
C MET A 149 -6.56 -23.51 1.50
N GLU A 150 -7.27 -22.43 1.85
CA GLU A 150 -7.71 -22.10 3.21
C GLU A 150 -9.08 -22.73 3.58
N GLY A 151 -9.66 -23.58 2.71
CA GLY A 151 -10.94 -24.24 2.95
C GLY A 151 -12.15 -23.58 2.27
N GLY A 152 -11.91 -22.67 1.34
CA GLY A 152 -12.92 -22.03 0.49
C GLY A 152 -13.50 -20.74 1.05
N ILE A 153 -14.64 -20.34 0.50
CA ILE A 153 -15.42 -19.18 0.95
C ILE A 153 -16.17 -19.55 2.22
N SER A 154 -16.30 -18.60 3.15
CA SER A 154 -17.06 -18.75 4.39
C SER A 154 -18.10 -17.64 4.56
N SER A 155 -19.02 -17.77 5.53
CA SER A 155 -20.00 -16.73 5.87
C SER A 155 -19.33 -15.42 6.30
N GLU A 156 -18.16 -15.50 6.92
CA GLU A 156 -17.39 -14.35 7.39
C GLU A 156 -16.89 -13.47 6.22
N ASP A 157 -16.76 -14.07 5.04
CA ASP A 157 -16.25 -13.42 3.83
C ASP A 157 -17.31 -12.54 3.11
N MET A 158 -18.59 -12.67 3.46
CA MET A 158 -19.69 -12.00 2.75
C MET A 158 -19.49 -10.48 2.61
N ARG A 159 -19.04 -9.82 3.68
CA ARG A 159 -18.75 -8.38 3.65
C ARG A 159 -17.64 -8.05 2.66
N GLY A 160 -16.57 -8.84 2.67
CA GLY A 160 -15.43 -8.63 1.78
C GLY A 160 -15.78 -8.95 0.32
N LEU A 161 -16.58 -9.99 0.06
CA LEU A 161 -17.09 -10.32 -1.27
C LEU A 161 -17.93 -9.20 -1.86
N VAL A 162 -18.79 -8.57 -1.05
CA VAL A 162 -19.54 -7.37 -1.46
C VAL A 162 -18.59 -6.23 -1.83
N GLN A 163 -17.53 -5.99 -1.04
CA GLN A 163 -16.55 -4.94 -1.34
C GLN A 163 -15.78 -5.24 -2.62
N LEU A 164 -15.32 -6.49 -2.80
CA LEU A 164 -14.63 -6.92 -4.00
C LEU A 164 -15.52 -6.77 -5.24
N SER A 165 -16.77 -7.22 -5.15
CA SER A 165 -17.75 -7.10 -6.23
C SER A 165 -17.98 -5.64 -6.62
N LYS A 166 -18.11 -4.73 -5.65
CA LYS A 166 -18.21 -3.28 -5.91
C LYS A 166 -16.95 -2.74 -6.60
N ALA A 167 -15.77 -3.15 -6.14
CA ALA A 167 -14.51 -2.71 -6.73
C ALA A 167 -14.37 -3.17 -8.18
N LEU A 168 -14.73 -4.42 -8.49
CA LEU A 168 -14.73 -4.95 -9.86
C LEU A 168 -15.75 -4.25 -10.77
N VAL A 169 -16.94 -3.97 -10.23
CA VAL A 169 -18.00 -3.23 -10.92
C VAL A 169 -17.55 -1.80 -11.25
N ALA A 170 -16.82 -1.15 -10.36
CA ALA A 170 -16.21 0.16 -10.59
C ALA A 170 -15.03 0.12 -11.56
N ALA A 171 -14.24 -0.96 -11.52
CA ALA A 171 -13.09 -1.20 -12.40
C ALA A 171 -13.48 -1.66 -13.82
N GLY A 172 -14.76 -1.87 -14.10
CA GLY A 172 -15.23 -2.34 -15.41
C GLY A 172 -14.90 -3.80 -15.69
N ARG A 173 -14.58 -4.62 -14.68
CA ARG A 173 -14.13 -6.00 -14.85
C ARG A 173 -15.29 -7.00 -14.84
N GLY A 174 -16.14 -6.94 -15.87
CA GLY A 174 -17.34 -7.78 -16.01
C GLY A 174 -17.02 -9.28 -15.99
N LYS A 175 -16.09 -9.72 -16.83
CA LYS A 175 -15.64 -11.12 -16.88
C LYS A 175 -15.16 -11.65 -15.54
N VAL A 176 -14.39 -10.84 -14.80
CA VAL A 176 -13.90 -11.25 -13.47
C VAL A 176 -15.04 -11.31 -12.45
N LEU A 177 -15.99 -10.36 -12.50
CA LEU A 177 -17.18 -10.41 -11.65
C LEU A 177 -18.03 -11.67 -11.92
N ARG A 178 -18.13 -12.09 -13.19
CA ARG A 178 -18.77 -13.36 -13.58
C ARG A 178 -18.04 -14.55 -12.95
N GLU A 179 -16.71 -14.60 -13.01
CA GLU A 179 -15.95 -15.67 -12.36
C GLU A 179 -16.13 -15.67 -10.83
N VAL A 180 -16.15 -14.49 -10.18
CA VAL A 180 -16.44 -14.38 -8.73
C VAL A 180 -17.77 -15.05 -8.39
N TYR A 181 -18.82 -14.83 -9.20
CA TYR A 181 -20.11 -15.47 -8.97
C TYR A 181 -20.04 -17.00 -9.09
N ARG A 182 -19.32 -17.51 -10.09
CA ARG A 182 -19.12 -18.95 -10.27
C ARG A 182 -18.37 -19.57 -9.10
N GLU A 183 -17.36 -18.90 -8.57
CA GLU A 183 -16.63 -19.38 -7.39
C GLU A 183 -17.54 -19.42 -6.14
N ILE A 184 -18.44 -18.45 -5.96
CA ILE A 184 -19.44 -18.51 -4.88
C ILE A 184 -20.37 -19.72 -5.05
N LYS A 185 -20.89 -19.93 -6.27
CA LYS A 185 -21.79 -21.04 -6.59
C LYS A 185 -21.12 -22.40 -6.42
N ARG A 186 -19.87 -22.55 -6.90
CA ARG A 186 -19.04 -23.77 -6.72
C ARG A 186 -18.74 -24.06 -5.26
N GLY A 187 -18.54 -23.02 -4.46
CA GLY A 187 -18.36 -23.14 -3.01
C GLY A 187 -19.63 -23.59 -2.28
N GLY A 188 -20.78 -23.69 -2.96
CA GLY A 188 -22.05 -24.05 -2.33
C GLY A 188 -22.57 -22.98 -1.36
N TRP A 189 -22.15 -21.73 -1.54
CA TRP A 189 -22.56 -20.61 -0.69
C TRP A 189 -23.62 -19.77 -1.38
N ASP A 190 -24.64 -19.40 -0.61
CA ASP A 190 -25.69 -18.50 -1.10
C ASP A 190 -25.34 -17.04 -0.79
N PRO A 191 -25.25 -16.17 -1.80
CA PRO A 191 -25.23 -14.72 -1.61
C PRO A 191 -26.43 -14.21 -0.80
N ASP A 192 -26.27 -13.08 -0.13
CA ASP A 192 -27.43 -12.36 0.39
C ASP A 192 -28.18 -11.62 -0.73
N GLU A 193 -29.41 -11.19 -0.45
CA GLU A 193 -30.23 -10.44 -1.39
C GLU A 193 -29.48 -9.21 -1.98
N TYR A 194 -28.65 -8.56 -1.15
CA TYR A 194 -27.88 -7.41 -1.58
C TYR A 194 -26.82 -7.78 -2.63
N LEU A 195 -26.04 -8.83 -2.39
CA LEU A 195 -25.00 -9.30 -3.28
C LEU A 195 -25.58 -9.81 -4.61
N PHE A 196 -26.71 -10.53 -4.59
CA PHE A 196 -27.44 -10.89 -5.82
C PHE A 196 -27.76 -9.67 -6.66
N LYS A 197 -28.46 -8.69 -6.07
CA LYS A 197 -28.86 -7.47 -6.78
C LYS A 197 -27.66 -6.67 -7.27
N LEU A 198 -26.57 -6.63 -6.49
CA LEU A 198 -25.32 -5.99 -6.89
C LEU A 198 -24.72 -6.67 -8.13
N MET A 199 -24.63 -8.00 -8.14
CA MET A 199 -24.06 -8.76 -9.25
C MET A 199 -24.92 -8.65 -10.51
N ILE A 200 -26.24 -8.82 -10.42
CA ILE A 200 -27.15 -8.69 -11.57
C ILE A 200 -26.99 -7.32 -12.23
N ARG A 201 -27.06 -6.24 -11.44
CA ARG A 201 -26.91 -4.87 -11.96
C ARG A 201 -25.51 -4.63 -12.52
N GLY A 202 -24.48 -5.11 -11.82
CA GLY A 202 -23.09 -4.99 -12.21
C GLY A 202 -22.81 -5.67 -13.55
N LEU A 203 -23.17 -6.94 -13.67
CA LEU A 203 -22.97 -7.76 -14.87
C LEU A 203 -23.73 -7.19 -16.08
N ARG A 204 -25.02 -6.81 -15.94
CA ARG A 204 -25.77 -6.17 -17.02
C ARG A 204 -25.10 -4.90 -17.51
N ARG A 205 -24.67 -4.04 -16.59
CA ARG A 205 -23.99 -2.77 -16.93
C ARG A 205 -22.67 -2.99 -17.66
N LEU A 206 -21.99 -4.10 -17.39
CA LEU A 206 -20.69 -4.42 -17.97
C LEU A 206 -20.78 -5.29 -19.23
N GLY A 207 -22.00 -5.51 -19.76
CA GLY A 207 -22.21 -6.29 -20.98
C GLY A 207 -22.20 -7.81 -20.77
N GLU A 208 -22.18 -8.27 -19.53
CA GLU A 208 -22.18 -9.69 -19.16
C GLU A 208 -23.62 -10.18 -18.96
N GLY A 209 -24.48 -9.97 -19.98
CA GLY A 209 -25.93 -10.19 -19.88
C GLY A 209 -26.32 -11.62 -19.52
N GLU A 210 -25.74 -12.62 -20.20
CA GLU A 210 -25.99 -14.03 -19.94
C GLU A 210 -25.68 -14.42 -18.49
N ALA A 211 -24.56 -13.93 -17.95
CA ALA A 211 -24.20 -14.16 -16.56
C ALA A 211 -25.16 -13.45 -15.60
N ALA A 212 -25.64 -12.26 -15.95
CA ALA A 212 -26.63 -11.57 -15.13
C ALA A 212 -27.97 -12.32 -15.09
N ASP A 213 -28.39 -12.92 -16.20
CA ASP A 213 -29.62 -13.69 -16.29
C ASP A 213 -29.50 -15.03 -15.54
N GLU A 214 -28.31 -15.65 -15.52
CA GLU A 214 -27.99 -16.79 -14.65
C GLU A 214 -28.17 -16.40 -13.17
N VAL A 215 -27.53 -15.30 -12.73
CA VAL A 215 -27.65 -14.82 -11.34
C VAL A 215 -29.09 -14.45 -10.99
N GLU A 216 -29.85 -13.87 -11.93
CA GLU A 216 -31.27 -13.54 -11.70
C GLU A 216 -32.14 -14.78 -11.55
N LYS A 217 -31.87 -15.84 -12.33
CA LYS A 217 -32.56 -17.13 -12.18
C LYS A 217 -32.27 -17.75 -10.82
N ASP A 218 -31.00 -17.79 -10.42
CA ASP A 218 -30.57 -18.33 -9.13
C ASP A 218 -31.15 -17.52 -7.96
N TYR A 219 -31.22 -16.19 -8.08
CA TYR A 219 -31.88 -15.32 -7.11
C TYR A 219 -33.38 -15.65 -6.93
N LYS A 220 -34.11 -15.94 -8.02
CA LYS A 220 -35.52 -16.35 -7.94
C LYS A 220 -35.69 -17.66 -7.21
N ILE A 221 -34.85 -18.65 -7.51
CA ILE A 221 -34.85 -19.96 -6.83
C ILE A 221 -34.59 -19.77 -5.34
N TRP A 222 -33.57 -18.99 -4.97
CA TRP A 222 -33.26 -18.69 -3.58
C TRP A 222 -34.39 -17.96 -2.85
N PHE A 223 -35.01 -16.97 -3.50
CA PHE A 223 -36.10 -16.19 -2.93
C PHE A 223 -37.35 -17.04 -2.64
N GLU A 224 -37.59 -18.07 -3.44
CA GLU A 224 -38.67 -19.06 -3.26
C GLU A 224 -38.31 -20.17 -2.25
N GLY A 225 -37.11 -20.14 -1.67
CA GLY A 225 -36.62 -21.12 -0.69
C GLY A 225 -35.99 -22.38 -1.31
N GLY A 226 -35.64 -22.35 -2.60
CA GLY A 226 -34.91 -23.41 -3.28
C GLY A 226 -33.39 -23.33 -3.07
N ALA A 227 -32.70 -24.46 -3.26
CA ALA A 227 -31.23 -24.52 -3.23
C ALA A 227 -30.63 -24.14 -4.59
N ILE A 228 -29.56 -23.33 -4.56
CA ILE A 228 -28.86 -22.84 -5.77
C ILE A 228 -27.70 -23.76 -6.17
N SER A 229 -27.23 -24.61 -5.26
CA SER A 229 -26.05 -25.44 -5.48
C SER A 229 -26.25 -26.45 -6.62
N GLU A 230 -25.31 -26.47 -7.56
CA GLU A 230 -25.17 -27.59 -8.48
C GLU A 230 -24.72 -28.82 -7.66
N PRO A 231 -25.36 -29.99 -7.82
CA PRO A 231 -24.87 -31.21 -7.19
C PRO A 231 -23.45 -31.49 -7.71
N LEU A 232 -22.51 -31.70 -6.79
CA LEU A 232 -21.18 -32.17 -7.13
C LEU A 232 -21.31 -33.40 -8.05
N PRO A 233 -20.64 -33.45 -9.22
CA PRO A 233 -20.60 -34.68 -9.99
C PRO A 233 -19.94 -35.76 -9.11
N VAL A 234 -20.68 -36.84 -8.88
CA VAL A 234 -20.19 -38.06 -8.21
C VAL A 234 -19.11 -38.71 -9.07
#